data_AF-A0A9P6CN22-F1
#
_entry.id   AF-A0A9P6CN22-F1
#
_cell.length_a   1.000
_cell.length_b   1.000
_cell.length_c   1.000
_cell.angle_alpha   90.00
_cell.angle_beta   90.00
_cell.angle_gamma   90.00
#
_symmetry.space_group_name_H-M   'P 1'
#
loop_
_entity.id
_entity.type
_entity.pdbx_description
1 polymer ?
#
loop_
_entity_poly.entity_id
_entity_poly.type
_entity_poly.pdbx_seq_one_letter_code
_entity_poly.pdbx_strand_id
1 'polypeptide(L)'
;MDRHLVHVYIRTISTNTAHPRAQENPLRFVVEKDREMSVFNAHIEIARDNLLVHICTCDMETDDCVPSVLIWNWTTAELILDTSNVSVDLPNMSPWPEFGLLDSTFCYIISLDECGALWLCKLLPSCDPPIVHIATLHFPPTTPETEVYKIIAHAGPLEAHAPPNTPFMVNDDDRLHMFTMSYSNPSLDYRDNRGMLTLYVHQRVFSKYASSERYSGTPIDIPWAEWGPQNTRVVYPASFVPQVYEWTRFVHGQRVIFSPSPTSDIVHVLDFSLAAVLTATGALPTTSLPTSTESPMAMGFSLLPEEEIEDTVPLFLDGIVTRLPCVLIRRTLWRRYPAYMVYADGVIGVSGGLSLDVYND
;
A
#
# COMPACT_ATOMS: atom_id res chain seq x y z
N MET A 1 35.54 0.57 -4.51
CA MET A 1 34.08 0.53 -4.39
C MET A 1 33.60 1.91 -4.66
N ASP A 2 32.75 2.06 -5.68
CA ASP A 2 32.10 3.35 -5.90
C ASP A 2 30.99 3.48 -4.85
N ARG A 3 30.74 4.70 -4.38
CA ARG A 3 29.78 4.98 -3.33
C ARG A 3 28.83 6.04 -3.83
N HIS A 4 27.54 5.73 -3.84
CA HIS A 4 26.52 6.71 -4.17
C HIS A 4 26.09 7.41 -2.89
N LEU A 5 26.43 8.69 -2.78
CA LEU A 5 25.92 9.54 -1.71
C LEU A 5 24.49 9.96 -2.07
N VAL A 6 23.52 9.53 -1.27
CA VAL A 6 22.10 9.84 -1.46
C VAL A 6 21.69 10.95 -0.50
N HIS A 7 20.91 11.91 -0.99
CA HIS A 7 20.40 13.05 -0.23
C HIS A 7 18.87 13.03 -0.23
N VAL A 8 18.26 12.99 0.95
CA VAL A 8 16.80 13.11 1.08
C VAL A 8 16.46 14.47 1.68
N TYR A 9 15.79 15.31 0.89
CA TYR A 9 15.41 16.66 1.29
C TYR A 9 13.98 16.68 1.85
N ILE A 10 13.82 17.16 3.07
CA ILE A 10 12.51 17.29 3.73
C ILE A 10 12.08 18.74 3.65
N ARG A 11 11.00 19.03 2.91
CA ARG A 11 10.58 20.40 2.62
C ARG A 11 9.11 20.63 2.89
N THR A 12 8.75 21.86 3.22
CA THR A 12 7.35 22.30 3.30
C THR A 12 6.75 22.36 1.89
N ILE A 13 5.53 21.85 1.73
CA ILE A 13 4.82 21.91 0.45
C ILE A 13 4.50 23.36 0.06
N SER A 14 4.09 24.19 1.02
CA SER A 14 3.63 25.56 0.77
C SER A 14 4.72 26.53 0.32
N THR A 15 5.94 26.38 0.83
CA THR A 15 7.06 27.32 0.57
C THR A 15 8.25 26.67 -0.12
N ASN A 16 8.27 25.33 -0.26
CA ASN A 16 9.40 24.57 -0.79
C ASN A 16 10.75 24.87 -0.08
N THR A 17 10.69 25.29 1.19
CA THR A 17 11.85 25.52 2.05
C THR A 17 12.13 24.30 2.92
N ALA A 18 13.30 24.22 3.55
CA ALA A 18 13.59 23.19 4.54
C ALA A 18 12.47 23.12 5.60
N HIS A 19 12.03 21.90 5.94
CA HIS A 19 10.96 21.73 6.91
C HIS A 19 11.44 22.16 8.31
N PRO A 20 10.72 23.05 9.03
CA PRO A 20 11.21 23.66 10.27
C PRO A 20 11.40 22.66 11.42
N ARG A 21 10.80 21.47 11.32
CA ARG A 21 10.94 20.39 12.31
C ARG A 21 12.04 19.38 12.00
N ALA A 22 12.64 19.42 10.82
CA ALA A 22 13.73 18.51 10.48
C ALA A 22 15.04 19.07 11.07
N GLN A 23 15.63 18.35 12.04
CA GLN A 23 16.89 18.76 12.67
C GLN A 23 18.06 18.76 11.67
N GLU A 24 18.11 17.78 10.76
CA GLU A 24 19.05 17.74 9.66
C GLU A 24 18.32 17.72 8.31
N ASN A 25 18.85 18.48 7.35
CA ASN A 25 18.33 18.50 5.98
C ASN A 25 19.43 18.93 4.99
N PRO A 26 19.79 18.10 4.00
CA PRO A 26 19.24 16.77 3.72
C PRO A 26 19.72 15.72 4.71
N LEU A 27 18.91 14.67 4.91
CA LEU A 27 19.41 13.40 5.44
C LEU A 27 20.36 12.78 4.41
N ARG A 28 21.48 12.22 4.88
CA ARG A 28 22.55 11.70 4.02
C ARG A 28 22.91 10.29 4.41
N PHE A 29 23.04 9.42 3.42
CA PHE A 29 23.56 8.08 3.60
C PHE A 29 24.26 7.62 2.32
N VAL A 30 25.03 6.55 2.45
CA VAL A 30 25.79 5.96 1.35
C VAL A 30 25.13 4.65 0.97
N VAL A 31 24.81 4.51 -0.32
CA VAL A 31 24.51 3.21 -0.90
C VAL A 31 25.82 2.65 -1.43
N GLU A 32 26.28 1.56 -0.83
CA GLU A 32 27.47 0.87 -1.30
C GLU A 32 27.17 0.22 -2.65
N LYS A 33 28.03 0.47 -3.62
CA LYS A 33 27.95 -0.15 -4.94
C LYS A 33 29.07 -1.16 -5.06
N ASP A 34 28.70 -2.43 -5.23
CA ASP A 34 29.60 -3.33 -5.95
C ASP A 34 29.60 -2.92 -7.42
N ARG A 35 30.76 -2.98 -8.08
CA ARG A 35 31.15 -2.10 -9.21
C ARG A 35 30.15 -1.96 -10.38
N GLU A 36 29.16 -2.85 -10.50
CA GLU A 36 28.19 -2.88 -11.60
C GLU A 36 26.73 -2.63 -11.18
N MET A 37 26.42 -2.56 -9.87
CA MET A 37 25.05 -2.39 -9.42
C MET A 37 24.49 -0.99 -9.71
N SER A 38 23.26 -0.91 -10.23
CA SER A 38 22.55 0.36 -10.44
C SER A 38 21.32 0.44 -9.53
N VAL A 39 20.96 1.65 -9.09
CA VAL A 39 19.69 1.86 -8.38
C VAL A 39 18.56 1.60 -9.39
N PHE A 40 17.83 0.52 -9.16
CA PHE A 40 16.73 0.10 -10.02
C PHE A 40 15.40 0.70 -9.55
N ASN A 41 15.19 0.74 -8.23
CA ASN A 41 13.99 1.27 -7.62
C ASN A 41 14.32 2.03 -6.32
N ALA A 42 13.56 3.07 -6.03
CA ALA A 42 13.59 3.77 -4.75
C ALA A 42 12.17 4.23 -4.35
N HIS A 43 11.76 3.89 -3.13
CA HIS A 43 10.48 4.24 -2.54
C HIS A 43 10.72 5.01 -1.25
N ILE A 44 9.88 6.02 -0.98
CA ILE A 44 9.86 6.72 0.31
C ILE A 44 8.45 6.68 0.91
N GLU A 45 8.36 6.29 2.17
CA GLU A 45 7.14 6.36 2.98
C GLU A 45 7.39 7.19 4.24
N ILE A 46 6.39 7.97 4.66
CA ILE A 46 6.43 8.71 5.92
C ILE A 46 5.30 8.19 6.80
N ALA A 47 5.67 7.80 8.03
CA ALA A 47 4.72 7.49 9.10
C ALA A 47 5.06 8.26 10.35
N ARG A 48 4.29 9.33 10.59
CA ARG A 48 4.52 10.26 11.72
C ARG A 48 5.94 10.82 11.68
N ASP A 49 6.76 10.52 12.67
CA ASP A 49 8.16 10.99 12.75
C ASP A 49 9.14 10.04 12.07
N ASN A 50 8.68 8.91 11.54
CA ASN A 50 9.53 7.96 10.83
C ASN A 50 9.45 8.17 9.31
N LEU A 51 10.63 8.14 8.68
CA LEU A 51 10.83 8.15 7.24
C LEU A 51 11.46 6.82 6.86
N LEU A 52 10.73 6.02 6.08
CA LEU A 52 11.26 4.83 5.44
C LEU A 52 11.78 5.20 4.06
N VAL A 53 13.00 4.76 3.77
CA VAL A 53 13.61 4.83 2.46
C VAL A 53 13.97 3.41 2.06
N HIS A 54 13.30 2.89 1.04
CA HIS A 54 13.62 1.61 0.44
C HIS A 54 14.35 1.86 -0.88
N ILE A 55 15.51 1.23 -1.04
CA ILE A 55 16.33 1.30 -2.25
C ILE A 55 16.65 -0.12 -2.66
N CYS A 56 16.39 -0.43 -3.91
CA CYS A 56 16.80 -1.68 -4.50
C CYS A 56 17.90 -1.39 -5.53
N THR A 57 19.09 -1.93 -5.28
CA THR A 57 20.18 -1.93 -6.27
C THR A 57 20.21 -3.29 -6.95
N CYS A 58 20.38 -3.32 -8.27
CA CYS A 58 20.47 -4.57 -9.02
C CYS A 58 21.75 -4.60 -9.86
N ASP A 59 22.37 -5.77 -9.90
CA ASP A 59 23.37 -6.11 -10.90
C ASP A 59 22.65 -6.47 -12.21
N MET A 60 22.94 -5.72 -13.27
CA MET A 60 22.25 -5.91 -14.56
C MET A 60 22.74 -7.15 -15.32
N GLU A 61 23.89 -7.72 -14.94
CA GLU A 61 24.44 -8.92 -15.58
C GLU A 61 23.92 -10.20 -14.92
N THR A 62 23.82 -10.22 -13.59
CA THR A 62 23.38 -11.41 -12.85
C THR A 62 21.89 -11.40 -12.50
N ASP A 63 21.22 -10.24 -12.63
CA ASP A 63 19.85 -9.99 -12.14
C ASP A 63 19.75 -10.15 -10.61
N ASP A 64 20.89 -10.07 -9.90
CA ASP A 64 20.92 -10.09 -8.44
C ASP A 64 20.57 -8.71 -7.90
N CYS A 65 19.48 -8.64 -7.15
CA CYS A 65 19.03 -7.42 -6.51
C CYS A 65 19.26 -7.48 -4.99
N VAL A 66 19.80 -6.39 -4.47
CA VAL A 66 20.08 -6.20 -3.04
C VAL A 66 19.18 -5.07 -2.54
N PRO A 67 18.13 -5.40 -1.79
CA PRO A 67 17.27 -4.40 -1.16
C PRO A 67 17.97 -3.81 0.08
N SER A 68 17.83 -2.51 0.26
CA SER A 68 18.28 -1.77 1.43
C SER A 68 17.12 -0.93 1.95
N VAL A 69 16.81 -1.10 3.23
CA VAL A 69 15.79 -0.33 3.92
C VAL A 69 16.44 0.45 5.04
N LEU A 70 16.19 1.75 5.01
CA LEU A 70 16.60 2.71 6.00
C LEU A 70 15.36 3.29 6.65
N ILE A 71 15.26 3.26 7.97
CA ILE A 71 14.21 3.96 8.70
C ILE A 71 14.89 5.00 9.56
N TRP A 72 14.51 6.26 9.37
CA TRP A 72 15.00 7.40 10.13
C TRP A 72 13.87 7.98 10.96
N ASN A 73 14.16 8.45 12.17
CA ASN A 73 13.38 9.52 12.74
C ASN A 73 13.77 10.82 12.03
N TRP A 74 12.91 11.32 11.15
CA TRP A 74 13.24 12.45 10.29
C TRP A 74 13.27 13.78 11.04
N THR A 75 12.65 13.86 12.23
CA THR A 75 12.68 15.05 13.06
C THR A 75 14.00 15.19 13.81
N THR A 76 14.56 14.08 14.31
CA THR A 76 15.81 14.06 15.08
C THR A 76 17.04 13.71 14.24
N ALA A 77 16.85 13.25 13.01
CA ALA A 77 17.87 12.67 12.15
C ALA A 77 18.56 11.43 12.75
N GLU A 78 17.86 10.69 13.61
CA GLU A 78 18.34 9.42 14.16
C GLU A 78 18.01 8.28 13.18
N LEU A 79 19.02 7.51 12.79
CA LEU A 79 18.84 6.28 12.02
C LEU A 79 18.38 5.16 12.96
N ILE A 80 17.15 4.67 12.76
CA ILE A 80 16.52 3.62 13.57
C ILE A 80 16.90 2.23 13.05
N LEU A 81 16.81 2.03 11.73
CA LEU A 81 17.06 0.74 11.09
C LEU A 81 17.86 0.95 9.81
N ASP A 82 18.85 0.09 9.60
CA ASP A 82 19.56 -0.07 8.34
C ASP A 82 19.78 -1.56 8.06
N THR A 83 19.00 -2.11 7.13
CA THR A 83 19.05 -3.54 6.83
C THR A 83 20.36 -3.97 6.16
N SER A 84 21.16 -3.03 5.64
CA SER A 84 22.47 -3.36 5.07
C SER A 84 23.55 -3.61 6.12
N ASN A 85 23.36 -3.06 7.33
CA ASN A 85 24.35 -3.08 8.40
C ASN A 85 23.95 -3.96 9.60
N VAL A 86 22.72 -4.46 9.64
CA VAL A 86 22.25 -5.30 10.74
C VAL A 86 22.08 -6.74 10.26
N SER A 87 22.68 -7.68 10.99
CA SER A 87 22.39 -9.12 10.86
C SER A 87 21.03 -9.43 11.50
N VAL A 88 19.95 -8.94 10.89
CA VAL A 88 18.60 -9.37 11.27
C VAL A 88 18.29 -10.62 10.48
N ASP A 89 17.78 -11.66 11.15
CA ASP A 89 17.09 -12.78 10.51
C ASP A 89 15.77 -12.26 9.92
N LEU A 90 15.88 -11.52 8.82
CA LEU A 90 14.74 -11.18 7.97
C LEU A 90 14.24 -12.47 7.31
N PRO A 91 12.96 -12.53 6.89
CA PRO A 91 12.52 -13.63 6.03
C PRO A 91 13.50 -13.79 4.88
N ASN A 92 13.60 -14.98 4.28
CA ASN A 92 14.35 -15.11 3.03
C ASN A 92 13.79 -14.06 2.07
N MET A 93 14.56 -12.98 1.93
CA MET A 93 14.04 -11.83 1.24
C MET A 93 14.05 -12.28 -0.21
N SER A 94 12.87 -12.34 -0.81
CA SER A 94 12.77 -12.18 -2.25
C SER A 94 13.75 -11.07 -2.66
N PRO A 95 14.36 -11.12 -3.85
CA PRO A 95 15.16 -10.00 -4.36
C PRO A 95 14.42 -8.65 -4.29
N TRP A 96 13.09 -8.69 -4.11
CA TRP A 96 12.18 -7.54 -4.02
C TRP A 96 11.30 -7.62 -2.76
N PRO A 97 11.84 -7.50 -1.54
CA PRO A 97 11.01 -7.45 -0.36
C PRO A 97 10.30 -6.10 -0.31
N GLU A 98 8.99 -6.12 -0.18
CA GLU A 98 8.24 -4.91 0.10
C GLU A 98 8.24 -4.64 1.60
N PHE A 99 8.41 -3.38 1.95
CA PHE A 99 8.33 -2.89 3.32
C PHE A 99 7.28 -1.80 3.40
N GLY A 100 6.58 -1.74 4.52
CA GLY A 100 5.70 -0.61 4.80
C GLY A 100 5.59 -0.29 6.28
N LEU A 101 5.31 0.96 6.57
CA LEU A 101 5.10 1.44 7.93
C LEU A 101 3.62 1.33 8.31
N LEU A 102 3.36 0.74 9.49
CA LEU A 102 2.04 0.74 10.11
C LEU A 102 1.87 1.97 11.00
N ASP A 103 2.92 2.33 11.74
CA ASP A 103 3.01 3.57 12.52
C ASP A 103 4.48 3.91 12.83
N SER A 104 4.73 4.71 13.87
CA SER A 104 6.09 5.08 14.31
C SER A 104 6.85 3.96 15.04
N THR A 105 6.21 2.84 15.32
CA THR A 105 6.73 1.72 16.13
C THR A 105 6.56 0.36 15.47
N PHE A 106 5.72 0.24 14.46
CA PHE A 106 5.44 -1.02 13.77
C PHE A 106 5.57 -0.85 12.26
N CYS A 107 6.09 -1.89 11.64
CA CYS A 107 6.20 -2.04 10.19
C CYS A 107 5.79 -3.46 9.80
N TYR A 108 5.65 -3.68 8.50
CA TYR A 108 5.56 -5.02 7.94
C TYR A 108 6.61 -5.22 6.85
N ILE A 109 6.98 -6.49 6.67
CA ILE A 109 7.86 -6.97 5.63
C ILE A 109 7.09 -8.04 4.87
N ILE A 110 7.14 -8.01 3.54
CA ILE A 110 6.49 -9.02 2.72
C ILE A 110 7.49 -10.10 2.35
N SER A 111 7.18 -11.35 2.72
CA SER A 111 7.86 -12.53 2.20
C SER A 111 7.10 -13.08 1.01
N LEU A 112 7.84 -13.57 0.00
CA LEU A 112 7.30 -14.35 -1.12
C LEU A 112 7.47 -15.85 -0.91
N ASP A 113 7.96 -16.29 0.26
CA ASP A 113 8.08 -17.71 0.58
C ASP A 113 6.69 -18.36 0.53
N GLU A 114 6.62 -19.57 -0.05
CA GLU A 114 5.39 -20.34 -0.22
C GLU A 114 4.29 -19.57 -0.97
N CYS A 115 3.18 -19.25 -0.30
CA CYS A 115 2.05 -18.48 -0.85
C CYS A 115 2.17 -16.97 -0.55
N GLY A 116 3.28 -16.55 0.03
CA GLY A 116 3.55 -15.21 0.53
C GLY A 116 2.99 -14.97 1.93
N ALA A 117 3.62 -14.06 2.66
CA ALA A 117 3.18 -13.67 4.00
C ALA A 117 3.56 -12.22 4.36
N LEU A 118 2.82 -11.65 5.31
CA LEU A 118 3.13 -10.38 5.96
C LEU A 118 3.79 -10.64 7.32
N TRP A 119 5.05 -10.28 7.46
CA TRP A 119 5.76 -10.31 8.73
C TRP A 119 5.58 -8.97 9.43
N LEU A 120 4.81 -8.95 10.50
CA LEU A 120 4.65 -7.77 11.35
C LEU A 120 5.86 -7.67 12.28
N CYS A 121 6.46 -6.48 12.32
CA CYS A 121 7.67 -6.23 13.05
C CYS A 121 7.53 -4.98 13.93
N LYS A 122 8.11 -5.03 15.12
CA LYS A 122 8.22 -3.90 16.05
C LYS A 122 9.60 -3.26 15.92
N LEU A 123 9.63 -1.94 15.79
CA LEU A 123 10.85 -1.13 15.79
C LEU A 123 11.24 -0.77 17.23
N LEU A 124 12.52 -0.96 17.55
CA LEU A 124 13.12 -0.72 18.85
C LEU A 124 14.44 0.06 18.67
N PRO A 125 14.39 1.39 18.44
CA PRO A 125 15.56 2.19 18.04
C PRO A 125 16.80 2.08 18.93
N SER A 126 16.61 1.72 20.21
CA SER A 126 17.69 1.61 21.20
C SER A 126 18.07 0.17 21.55
N CYS A 127 17.56 -0.82 20.80
CA CYS A 127 17.84 -2.24 21.01
C CYS A 127 18.69 -2.82 19.86
N ASP A 128 19.37 -3.92 20.14
CA ASP A 128 20.08 -4.73 19.14
C ASP A 128 19.50 -6.17 19.18
N PRO A 129 18.76 -6.62 18.15
CA PRO A 129 18.46 -5.91 16.91
C PRO A 129 17.42 -4.76 17.10
N PRO A 130 17.44 -3.73 16.23
CA PRO A 130 16.50 -2.60 16.30
C PRO A 130 15.10 -2.92 15.73
N ILE A 131 14.88 -4.17 15.34
CA ILE A 131 13.62 -4.67 14.79
C ILE A 131 13.37 -6.08 15.32
N VAL A 132 12.13 -6.37 15.70
CA VAL A 132 11.71 -7.65 16.26
C VAL A 132 10.49 -8.16 15.52
N HIS A 133 10.56 -9.37 14.99
CA HIS A 133 9.43 -10.06 14.37
C HIS A 133 8.42 -10.48 15.45
N ILE A 134 7.14 -10.12 15.27
CA ILE A 134 6.07 -10.35 16.25
C ILE A 134 4.94 -11.25 15.75
N ALA A 135 4.65 -11.27 14.44
CA ALA A 135 3.62 -12.13 13.86
C ALA A 135 3.80 -12.32 12.36
N THR A 136 3.43 -13.49 11.85
CA THR A 136 3.34 -13.82 10.43
C THR A 136 1.87 -13.96 10.05
N LEU A 137 1.38 -13.17 9.10
CA LEU A 137 0.03 -13.31 8.53
C LEU A 137 0.15 -13.88 7.13
N HIS A 138 -0.28 -15.12 6.95
CA HIS A 138 -0.20 -15.81 5.66
C HIS A 138 -1.26 -15.33 4.68
N PHE A 139 -0.88 -15.14 3.42
CA PHE A 139 -1.82 -14.91 2.32
C PHE A 139 -2.58 -16.19 1.95
N PRO A 140 -3.59 -16.13 1.07
CA PRO A 140 -4.36 -17.31 0.67
C PRO A 140 -3.44 -18.42 0.11
N PRO A 141 -3.57 -19.68 0.58
CA PRO A 141 -2.78 -20.80 0.07
C PRO A 141 -2.94 -21.00 -1.44
N THR A 142 -1.83 -21.15 -2.15
CA THR A 142 -1.79 -21.41 -3.59
C THR A 142 -1.75 -22.91 -3.91
N THR A 143 -2.06 -23.28 -5.16
CA THR A 143 -1.79 -24.64 -5.65
C THR A 143 -0.28 -24.89 -5.75
N PRO A 144 0.19 -26.16 -5.66
CA PRO A 144 1.62 -26.48 -5.72
C PRO A 144 2.33 -26.00 -6.99
N GLU A 145 1.60 -25.84 -8.09
CA GLU A 145 2.11 -25.37 -9.39
C GLU A 145 2.08 -23.84 -9.52
N THR A 146 1.50 -23.12 -8.56
CA THR A 146 1.36 -21.67 -8.58
C THR A 146 2.36 -21.01 -7.64
N GLU A 147 3.22 -20.18 -8.21
CA GLU A 147 4.25 -19.43 -7.51
C GLU A 147 3.84 -17.96 -7.38
N VAL A 148 4.05 -17.38 -6.21
CA VAL A 148 3.92 -15.93 -5.99
C VAL A 148 5.25 -15.27 -6.30
N TYR A 149 5.36 -14.60 -7.44
CA TYR A 149 6.63 -13.99 -7.85
C TYR A 149 6.71 -12.50 -7.54
N LYS A 150 5.59 -11.86 -7.21
CA LYS A 150 5.58 -10.44 -6.84
C LYS A 150 4.39 -10.11 -5.95
N ILE A 151 4.64 -9.40 -4.86
CA ILE A 151 3.60 -8.72 -4.08
C ILE A 151 4.06 -7.28 -3.93
N ILE A 152 3.21 -6.32 -4.29
CA ILE A 152 3.47 -4.89 -4.10
C ILE A 152 2.50 -4.37 -3.06
N ALA A 153 3.00 -3.64 -2.07
CA ALA A 153 2.16 -2.99 -1.07
C ALA A 153 2.08 -1.49 -1.27
N HIS A 154 0.88 -0.96 -1.07
CA HIS A 154 0.62 0.47 -1.04
C HIS A 154 -0.33 0.79 0.09
N ALA A 155 -0.15 1.96 0.68
CA ALA A 155 -1.10 2.50 1.64
C ALA A 155 -1.10 4.03 1.51
N GLY A 156 -2.19 4.66 1.97
CA GLY A 156 -2.24 6.12 2.06
C GLY A 156 -1.14 6.66 2.97
N PRO A 157 -0.80 7.96 2.90
CA PRO A 157 0.17 8.55 3.80
C PRO A 157 -0.33 8.54 5.26
N LEU A 158 0.60 8.41 6.21
CA LEU A 158 0.33 8.64 7.63
C LEU A 158 0.79 10.05 8.00
N GLU A 159 -0.16 10.93 8.30
CA GLU A 159 0.14 12.32 8.56
C GLU A 159 0.92 12.52 9.86
N ALA A 160 1.99 13.31 9.78
CA ALA A 160 2.80 13.65 10.93
C ALA A 160 2.20 14.83 11.70
N HIS A 161 1.66 14.57 12.89
CA HIS A 161 1.18 15.59 13.83
C HIS A 161 0.14 16.53 13.22
N ALA A 162 -0.82 15.98 12.49
CA ALA A 162 -1.92 16.77 11.96
C ALA A 162 -2.66 17.48 13.11
N PRO A 163 -2.96 18.79 13.00
CA PRO A 163 -3.65 19.52 14.05
C PRO A 163 -4.98 18.84 14.43
N PRO A 164 -5.37 18.83 15.72
CA PRO A 164 -6.67 18.31 16.12
C PRO A 164 -7.80 18.95 15.31
N ASN A 165 -8.76 18.14 14.87
CA ASN A 165 -9.89 18.55 14.02
C ASN A 165 -9.50 19.04 12.62
N THR A 166 -8.34 18.63 12.08
CA THR A 166 -8.06 18.85 10.66
C THR A 166 -9.14 18.13 9.84
N PRO A 167 -9.87 18.84 8.97
CA PRO A 167 -10.89 18.22 8.13
C PRO A 167 -10.29 17.07 7.32
N PHE A 168 -11.06 16.00 7.16
CA PHE A 168 -10.67 14.83 6.36
C PHE A 168 -9.45 14.05 6.87
N MET A 169 -8.98 14.36 8.08
CA MET A 169 -8.00 13.52 8.76
C MET A 169 -8.58 12.12 8.91
N VAL A 170 -7.83 11.15 8.41
CA VAL A 170 -8.19 9.74 8.49
C VAL A 170 -7.67 9.24 9.84
N ASN A 171 -8.49 8.51 10.59
CA ASN A 171 -7.99 7.76 11.72
C ASN A 171 -6.97 6.72 11.22
N ASP A 172 -5.82 6.57 11.89
CA ASP A 172 -4.78 5.61 11.52
C ASP A 172 -5.36 4.18 11.37
N ASP A 173 -6.30 3.79 12.24
CA ASP A 173 -6.96 2.47 12.17
C ASP A 173 -7.90 2.28 10.97
N ASP A 174 -8.31 3.38 10.35
CA ASP A 174 -9.17 3.40 9.17
C ASP A 174 -8.36 3.38 7.86
N ARG A 175 -7.05 3.62 7.92
CA ARG A 175 -6.17 3.57 6.74
C ARG A 175 -6.27 2.20 6.04
N LEU A 176 -6.33 2.22 4.71
CA LEU A 176 -6.30 1.02 3.89
C LEU A 176 -4.88 0.70 3.43
N HIS A 177 -4.57 -0.59 3.49
CA HIS A 177 -3.47 -1.22 2.79
C HIS A 177 -4.02 -1.93 1.57
N MET A 178 -3.32 -1.77 0.45
CA MET A 178 -3.57 -2.42 -0.82
C MET A 178 -2.38 -3.31 -1.16
N PHE A 179 -2.62 -4.59 -1.42
CA PHE A 179 -1.61 -5.53 -1.86
C PHE A 179 -1.95 -5.97 -3.29
N THR A 180 -1.03 -5.78 -4.22
CA THR A 180 -1.16 -6.31 -5.58
C THR A 180 -0.27 -7.53 -5.69
N MET A 181 -0.88 -8.70 -5.79
CA MET A 181 -0.19 -9.99 -5.83
C MET A 181 -0.19 -10.51 -7.27
N SER A 182 0.97 -10.94 -7.74
CA SER A 182 1.17 -11.52 -9.07
C SER A 182 1.65 -12.96 -8.93
N TYR A 183 0.98 -13.83 -9.68
CA TYR A 183 1.15 -15.27 -9.64
C TYR A 183 1.61 -15.78 -11.00
N SER A 184 2.48 -16.78 -11.00
CA SER A 184 2.83 -17.54 -12.18
C SER A 184 2.49 -19.01 -11.98
N ASN A 185 1.84 -19.62 -12.97
CA ASN A 185 1.64 -21.07 -13.00
C ASN A 185 2.24 -21.63 -14.30
N PRO A 186 3.48 -22.18 -14.26
CA PRO A 186 4.16 -22.68 -15.44
C PRO A 186 3.44 -23.81 -16.18
N SER A 187 2.45 -24.45 -15.55
CA SER A 187 1.68 -25.54 -16.14
C SER A 187 0.52 -25.06 -17.03
N LEU A 188 0.23 -23.75 -17.03
CA LEU A 188 -0.80 -23.14 -17.87
C LEU A 188 -0.20 -22.54 -19.15
N ASP A 189 -1.04 -22.34 -20.17
CA ASP A 189 -0.65 -21.65 -21.40
C ASP A 189 -0.13 -20.24 -21.09
N TYR A 190 0.82 -19.73 -21.87
CA TYR A 190 1.48 -18.43 -21.64
C TYR A 190 0.51 -17.23 -21.46
N ARG A 191 -0.71 -17.32 -21.99
CA ARG A 191 -1.73 -16.26 -21.82
C ARG A 191 -2.45 -16.34 -20.47
N ASP A 192 -2.53 -17.53 -19.89
CA ASP A 192 -3.27 -17.84 -18.67
C ASP A 192 -2.33 -18.13 -17.48
N ASN A 193 -1.02 -18.25 -17.75
CA ASN A 193 0.00 -18.54 -16.74
C ASN A 193 0.29 -17.38 -15.79
N ARG A 194 -0.38 -16.23 -15.94
CA ARG A 194 -0.22 -15.06 -15.08
C ARG A 194 -1.55 -14.64 -14.49
N GLY A 195 -1.66 -14.81 -13.18
CA GLY A 195 -2.73 -14.27 -12.37
C GLY A 195 -2.28 -12.97 -11.71
N MET A 196 -3.19 -12.01 -11.55
CA MET A 196 -2.97 -10.87 -10.68
C MET A 196 -4.24 -10.63 -9.88
N LEU A 197 -4.11 -10.30 -8.60
CA LEU A 197 -5.21 -9.86 -7.76
C LEU A 197 -4.81 -8.65 -6.94
N THR A 198 -5.79 -7.83 -6.60
CA THR A 198 -5.61 -6.73 -5.66
C THR A 198 -6.43 -6.99 -4.41
N LEU A 199 -5.76 -6.97 -3.25
CA LEU A 199 -6.32 -7.20 -1.94
C LEU A 199 -6.34 -5.89 -1.15
N TYR A 200 -7.46 -5.57 -0.49
CA TYR A 200 -7.60 -4.42 0.40
C TYR A 200 -7.84 -4.86 1.83
N VAL A 201 -7.15 -4.23 2.78
CA VAL A 201 -7.20 -4.55 4.22
C VAL A 201 -7.14 -3.25 5.02
N HIS A 202 -7.96 -3.11 6.07
CA HIS A 202 -7.79 -1.98 7.00
C HIS A 202 -6.59 -2.19 7.92
N GLN A 203 -5.88 -1.10 8.23
CA GLN A 203 -4.74 -1.07 9.13
C GLN A 203 -5.07 -1.65 10.51
N ARG A 204 -6.28 -1.41 11.05
CA ARG A 204 -6.72 -1.97 12.35
C ARG A 204 -6.54 -3.49 12.49
N VAL A 205 -6.55 -4.23 11.38
CA VAL A 205 -6.32 -5.67 11.36
C VAL A 205 -4.90 -5.97 11.80
N PHE A 206 -3.92 -5.24 11.26
CA PHE A 206 -2.52 -5.35 11.64
C PHE A 206 -2.28 -4.76 13.03
N SER A 207 -2.91 -3.61 13.36
CA SER A 207 -2.84 -3.00 14.69
C SER A 207 -3.23 -3.98 15.80
N LYS A 208 -4.28 -4.80 15.60
CA LYS A 208 -4.73 -5.81 16.56
C LYS A 208 -3.61 -6.80 16.96
N TYR A 209 -2.79 -7.21 16.00
CA TYR A 209 -1.68 -8.14 16.25
C TYR A 209 -0.46 -7.40 16.78
N ALA A 210 -0.18 -6.20 16.27
CA ALA A 210 0.91 -5.33 16.68
C ALA A 210 0.81 -4.87 18.15
N SER A 211 -0.40 -4.49 18.59
CA SER A 211 -0.63 -3.98 19.94
C SER A 211 -0.80 -5.07 20.99
N SER A 212 -0.76 -6.34 20.61
CA SER A 212 -1.05 -7.41 21.55
C SER A 212 0.09 -7.49 22.58
N GLU A 213 -0.23 -7.29 23.86
CA GLU A 213 0.67 -7.58 25.00
C GLU A 213 1.12 -9.05 25.05
N ARG A 214 0.65 -9.87 24.11
CA ARG A 214 0.88 -11.30 23.98
C ARG A 214 2.24 -11.65 23.39
N TYR A 215 3.04 -10.68 22.96
CA TYR A 215 4.38 -11.01 22.48
C TYR A 215 5.22 -11.58 23.63
N SER A 216 5.35 -12.91 23.64
CA SER A 216 6.10 -13.68 24.63
C SER A 216 7.54 -13.95 24.18
N GLY A 217 8.03 -13.24 23.15
CA GLY A 217 9.33 -13.51 22.51
C GLY A 217 9.25 -14.41 21.28
N THR A 218 8.11 -15.07 21.04
CA THR A 218 7.91 -15.93 19.85
C THR A 218 6.91 -15.27 18.90
N PRO A 219 7.24 -15.13 17.60
CA PRO A 219 6.29 -14.63 16.62
C PRO A 219 5.05 -15.52 16.52
N ILE A 220 3.88 -14.90 16.38
CA ILE A 220 2.60 -15.62 16.24
C ILE A 220 2.39 -15.96 14.76
N ASP A 221 2.12 -17.22 14.45
CA ASP A 221 1.82 -17.68 13.10
C ASP A 221 0.29 -17.69 12.86
N ILE A 222 -0.18 -16.89 11.90
CA ILE A 222 -1.62 -16.60 11.72
C ILE A 222 -2.04 -17.01 10.29
N PRO A 223 -2.80 -18.11 10.15
CA PRO A 223 -3.23 -18.59 8.83
C PRO A 223 -4.30 -17.66 8.22
N TRP A 224 -4.36 -17.63 6.88
CA TRP A 224 -5.35 -16.85 6.12
C TRP A 224 -6.77 -16.99 6.66
N ALA A 225 -7.22 -18.21 6.97
CA ALA A 225 -8.57 -18.48 7.45
C ALA A 225 -8.96 -17.72 8.74
N GLU A 226 -7.98 -17.30 9.56
CA GLU A 226 -8.22 -16.56 10.80
C GLU A 226 -8.39 -15.05 10.57
N TRP A 227 -7.57 -14.45 9.69
CA TRP A 227 -7.50 -12.99 9.54
C TRP A 227 -8.05 -12.47 8.22
N GLY A 228 -8.00 -13.27 7.15
CA GLY A 228 -8.29 -12.85 5.78
C GLY A 228 -9.78 -12.66 5.48
N PRO A 229 -10.62 -13.72 5.53
CA PRO A 229 -11.94 -13.70 4.92
C PRO A 229 -12.87 -12.56 5.36
N GLN A 230 -12.84 -12.20 6.64
CA GLN A 230 -13.71 -11.15 7.19
C GLN A 230 -13.15 -9.74 7.05
N ASN A 231 -11.84 -9.61 6.87
CA ASN A 231 -11.15 -8.31 6.96
C ASN A 231 -10.54 -7.84 5.65
N THR A 232 -10.76 -8.60 4.58
CA THR A 232 -10.18 -8.30 3.28
C THR A 232 -11.23 -8.20 2.19
N ARG A 233 -10.90 -7.48 1.12
CA ARG A 233 -11.65 -7.43 -0.14
C ARG A 233 -10.67 -7.71 -1.28
N VAL A 234 -10.95 -8.71 -2.10
CA VAL A 234 -10.22 -8.90 -3.37
C VAL A 234 -10.97 -8.21 -4.50
N VAL A 235 -10.25 -7.73 -5.51
CA VAL A 235 -10.79 -7.28 -6.79
C VAL A 235 -9.93 -7.87 -7.91
N TYR A 236 -10.56 -8.56 -8.88
CA TYR A 236 -9.86 -9.12 -10.04
C TYR A 236 -9.67 -8.11 -11.18
N PRO A 237 -8.51 -8.10 -11.84
CA PRO A 237 -8.21 -7.18 -12.94
C PRO A 237 -8.86 -7.54 -14.29
N ALA A 238 -9.86 -8.44 -14.35
CA ALA A 238 -10.45 -8.91 -15.61
C ALA A 238 -10.96 -7.80 -16.57
N SER A 239 -11.14 -6.57 -16.06
CA SER A 239 -11.31 -5.35 -16.87
C SER A 239 -10.57 -4.15 -16.28
N PHE A 240 -9.73 -4.38 -15.28
CA PHE A 240 -9.07 -3.38 -14.47
C PHE A 240 -7.59 -3.72 -14.49
N VAL A 241 -6.88 -3.33 -15.53
CA VAL A 241 -5.43 -3.17 -15.37
C VAL A 241 -5.31 -1.79 -14.75
N PRO A 242 -5.21 -1.63 -13.40
CA PRO A 242 -4.51 -0.45 -12.93
C PRO A 242 -3.21 -0.51 -13.71
N GLN A 243 -2.97 0.45 -14.59
CA GLN A 243 -1.60 0.68 -15.02
C GLN A 243 -0.91 0.95 -13.70
N VAL A 244 -0.23 -0.08 -13.17
CA VAL A 244 0.50 -0.05 -11.91
C VAL A 244 1.72 0.82 -12.16
N TYR A 245 1.48 2.07 -12.54
CA TYR A 245 2.40 3.13 -12.24
C TYR A 245 2.46 3.11 -10.72
N GLU A 246 3.67 2.91 -10.21
CA GLU A 246 4.06 2.66 -8.81
C GLU A 246 3.73 3.83 -7.86
N TRP A 247 2.68 4.57 -8.16
CA TRP A 247 2.33 5.82 -7.53
C TRP A 247 1.28 5.53 -6.46
N THR A 248 1.63 5.81 -5.21
CA THR A 248 0.80 5.71 -3.98
C THR A 248 -0.45 6.60 -3.97
N ARG A 249 -0.82 7.17 -5.12
CA ARG A 249 -1.83 8.21 -5.31
C ARG A 249 -3.27 7.71 -5.31
N PHE A 250 -3.45 6.40 -5.39
CA PHE A 250 -4.75 5.79 -5.59
C PHE A 250 -5.47 5.46 -4.29
N VAL A 251 -4.80 5.51 -3.14
CA VAL A 251 -5.37 5.17 -1.83
C VAL A 251 -5.26 6.37 -0.89
N HIS A 252 -6.39 6.81 -0.34
CA HIS A 252 -6.43 7.82 0.71
C HIS A 252 -7.46 7.44 1.76
N GLY A 253 -7.00 7.17 2.97
CA GLY A 253 -7.82 6.66 4.06
C GLY A 253 -8.59 5.39 3.69
N GLN A 254 -9.92 5.49 3.66
CA GLN A 254 -10.84 4.39 3.36
C GLN A 254 -11.31 4.35 1.90
N ARG A 255 -10.63 5.09 1.00
CA ARG A 255 -11.05 5.23 -0.40
C ARG A 255 -9.93 4.86 -1.35
N VAL A 256 -10.30 4.16 -2.42
CA VAL A 256 -9.40 3.78 -3.50
C VAL A 256 -9.97 4.25 -4.83
N ILE A 257 -9.18 4.95 -5.63
CA ILE A 257 -9.57 5.41 -6.96
C ILE A 257 -8.82 4.64 -8.04
N PHE A 258 -9.52 4.30 -9.12
CA PHE A 258 -8.91 3.76 -10.31
C PHE A 258 -9.75 4.08 -11.54
N SER A 259 -9.12 3.97 -12.71
CA SER A 259 -9.83 4.02 -13.99
C SER A 259 -9.95 2.61 -14.56
N PRO A 260 -11.13 2.18 -15.02
CA PRO A 260 -11.29 0.89 -15.69
C PRO A 260 -10.53 0.83 -17.03
N SER A 261 -10.23 1.98 -17.63
CA SER A 261 -9.42 2.03 -18.85
C SER A 261 -8.68 3.36 -18.95
N PRO A 262 -7.45 3.38 -19.50
CA PRO A 262 -6.76 4.64 -19.84
C PRO A 262 -7.57 5.55 -20.77
N THR A 263 -8.52 4.99 -21.52
CA THR A 263 -9.39 5.72 -22.46
C THR A 263 -10.75 6.10 -21.89
N SER A 264 -11.07 5.66 -20.66
CA SER A 264 -12.33 5.98 -20.01
C SER A 264 -12.29 7.38 -19.37
N ASP A 265 -13.39 8.10 -19.51
CA ASP A 265 -13.75 9.28 -18.71
C ASP A 265 -14.48 8.91 -17.41
N ILE A 266 -14.73 7.61 -17.20
CA ILE A 266 -15.33 7.09 -15.98
C ILE A 266 -14.21 6.75 -15.01
N VAL A 267 -14.37 7.23 -13.79
CA VAL A 267 -13.53 6.88 -12.65
C VAL A 267 -14.34 6.05 -11.67
N HIS A 268 -13.71 5.02 -11.15
CA HIS A 268 -14.24 4.18 -10.09
C HIS A 268 -13.61 4.56 -8.76
N VAL A 269 -14.43 4.70 -7.73
CA VAL A 269 -14.00 4.88 -6.35
C VAL A 269 -14.59 3.76 -5.52
N LEU A 270 -13.73 2.95 -4.90
CA LEU A 270 -14.09 2.02 -3.85
C LEU A 270 -14.07 2.77 -2.53
N ASP A 271 -15.22 2.86 -1.87
CA ASP A 271 -15.38 3.52 -0.57
C ASP A 271 -15.75 2.48 0.50
N PHE A 272 -14.81 2.25 1.40
CA PHE A 272 -14.94 1.31 2.52
C PHE A 272 -15.60 1.96 3.76
N SER A 273 -15.68 3.29 3.81
CA SER A 273 -16.31 4.03 4.90
C SER A 273 -17.84 4.06 4.79
N LEU A 274 -18.36 4.16 3.56
CA LEU A 274 -19.80 4.22 3.31
C LEU A 274 -20.49 2.90 3.59
N ALA A 275 -19.79 1.77 3.45
CA ALA A 275 -20.40 0.47 3.66
C ALA A 275 -20.86 0.27 5.12
N ALA A 276 -20.11 0.79 6.09
CA ALA A 276 -20.52 0.80 7.50
C ALA A 276 -21.80 1.63 7.73
N VAL A 277 -21.90 2.79 7.08
CA VAL A 277 -23.09 3.67 7.15
C VAL A 277 -24.31 2.99 6.54
N LEU A 278 -24.16 2.36 5.38
CA LEU A 278 -25.24 1.63 4.71
C LEU A 278 -25.75 0.46 5.54
N THR A 279 -24.83 -0.27 6.18
CA THR A 279 -25.18 -1.42 7.02
C THR A 279 -25.94 -0.96 8.27
N ALA A 280 -25.54 0.16 8.86
CA ALA A 280 -26.16 0.71 10.06
C ALA A 280 -27.55 1.32 9.79
N THR A 281 -27.75 1.97 8.63
CA THR A 281 -28.97 2.72 8.32
C THR A 281 -29.95 1.96 7.43
N GLY A 282 -29.51 0.92 6.74
CA GLY A 282 -30.31 0.16 5.77
C GLY A 282 -30.70 0.96 4.52
N ALA A 283 -30.20 2.19 4.37
CA ALA A 283 -30.53 3.08 3.26
C ALA A 283 -29.27 3.81 2.78
N LEU A 284 -29.17 4.01 1.46
CA LEU A 284 -28.21 4.98 0.94
C LEU A 284 -28.50 6.34 1.56
N PRO A 285 -27.50 7.04 2.12
CA PRO A 285 -27.69 8.42 2.52
C PRO A 285 -28.24 9.15 1.30
N THR A 286 -29.49 9.59 1.42
CA THR A 286 -30.14 10.43 0.41
C THR A 286 -29.53 11.81 0.59
N THR A 287 -28.27 11.96 0.18
CA THR A 287 -27.70 13.28 -0.04
C THR A 287 -28.60 13.91 -1.09
N SER A 288 -29.38 14.91 -0.66
CA SER A 288 -30.12 15.78 -1.56
C SER A 288 -29.09 16.42 -2.48
N LEU A 289 -28.90 15.82 -3.67
CA LEU A 289 -27.98 16.32 -4.68
C LEU A 289 -28.26 17.82 -4.86
N PRO A 290 -27.24 18.69 -4.75
CA PRO A 290 -27.42 20.11 -4.99
C PRO A 290 -28.03 20.29 -6.38
N THR A 291 -29.20 20.92 -6.43
CA THR A 291 -30.00 21.11 -7.66
C THR A 291 -29.40 22.18 -8.59
N SER A 292 -28.09 22.44 -8.51
CA SER A 292 -27.43 23.42 -9.36
C SER A 292 -27.51 22.99 -10.82
N THR A 293 -28.13 23.82 -11.63
CA THR A 293 -28.44 23.65 -13.06
C THR A 293 -27.22 23.62 -14.00
N GLU A 294 -25.99 23.56 -13.48
CA GLU A 294 -24.77 23.49 -14.29
C GLU A 294 -24.34 22.02 -14.44
N SER A 295 -24.68 21.46 -15.61
CA SER A 295 -24.24 20.17 -16.16
C SER A 295 -24.07 19.00 -15.17
N PRO A 296 -25.08 18.15 -14.96
CA PRO A 296 -25.02 17.09 -13.96
C PRO A 296 -24.00 16.02 -14.40
N MET A 297 -22.87 15.94 -13.70
CA MET A 297 -22.05 14.73 -13.73
C MET A 297 -22.91 13.59 -13.19
N ALA A 298 -23.11 12.55 -14.00
CA ALA A 298 -23.86 11.38 -13.56
C ALA A 298 -23.03 10.62 -12.51
N MET A 299 -23.59 10.48 -11.30
CA MET A 299 -23.02 9.70 -10.22
C MET A 299 -23.83 8.42 -10.04
N GLY A 300 -23.16 7.27 -10.14
CA GLY A 300 -23.76 5.97 -9.92
C GLY A 300 -23.18 5.30 -8.67
N PHE A 301 -24.05 4.70 -7.85
CA PHE A 301 -23.64 3.94 -6.67
C PHE A 301 -24.06 2.47 -6.84
N SER A 302 -23.16 1.56 -6.48
CA SER A 302 -23.47 0.13 -6.35
C SER A 302 -22.75 -0.43 -5.14
N LEU A 303 -23.50 -1.01 -4.20
CA LEU A 303 -22.91 -1.83 -3.15
C LEU A 303 -22.30 -3.07 -3.81
N LEU A 304 -21.05 -3.38 -3.49
CA LEU A 304 -20.44 -4.62 -3.95
C LEU A 304 -20.88 -5.74 -3.01
N PRO A 305 -21.42 -6.86 -3.55
CA PRO A 305 -21.82 -7.99 -2.72
C PRO A 305 -20.61 -8.61 -2.01
N GLU A 306 -20.86 -9.53 -1.08
CA GLU A 306 -19.81 -10.47 -0.65
C GLU A 306 -19.22 -11.14 -1.90
N GLU A 307 -17.90 -11.26 -1.92
CA GLU A 307 -17.20 -11.81 -3.08
C GLU A 307 -16.56 -13.12 -2.64
N GLU A 308 -17.28 -14.19 -2.96
CA GLU A 308 -16.72 -15.51 -3.06
C GLU A 308 -16.18 -15.67 -4.46
N ILE A 309 -14.87 -15.82 -4.54
CA ILE A 309 -14.17 -15.95 -5.81
C ILE A 309 -14.13 -17.43 -6.13
N GLU A 310 -14.98 -17.83 -7.08
CA GLU A 310 -14.75 -19.05 -7.81
C GLU A 310 -13.59 -18.81 -8.78
N ASP A 311 -12.45 -19.42 -8.47
CA ASP A 311 -11.20 -19.21 -9.19
C ASP A 311 -11.34 -19.78 -10.61
N THR A 312 -11.53 -18.91 -11.60
CA THR A 312 -11.66 -19.33 -13.01
C THR A 312 -10.39 -19.99 -13.55
N VAL A 313 -9.26 -19.74 -12.87
CA VAL A 313 -7.94 -20.33 -13.12
C VAL A 313 -7.46 -20.85 -11.77
N PRO A 314 -7.12 -22.14 -11.57
CA PRO A 314 -6.84 -22.70 -10.24
C PRO A 314 -5.49 -22.23 -9.66
N LEU A 315 -5.43 -20.97 -9.23
CA LEU A 315 -4.30 -20.35 -8.56
C LEU A 315 -4.26 -20.75 -7.09
N PHE A 316 -5.43 -20.89 -6.47
CA PHE A 316 -5.59 -21.17 -5.05
C PHE A 316 -5.98 -22.61 -4.77
N LEU A 317 -5.53 -23.13 -3.62
CA LEU A 317 -5.88 -24.47 -3.17
C LEU A 317 -7.39 -24.62 -2.96
N ASP A 318 -8.00 -23.57 -2.40
CA ASP A 318 -9.43 -23.42 -2.17
C ASP A 318 -9.89 -22.06 -2.74
N GLY A 319 -11.19 -21.91 -3.01
CA GLY A 319 -11.76 -20.62 -3.40
C GLY A 319 -11.47 -19.53 -2.35
N ILE A 320 -11.10 -18.33 -2.79
CA ILE A 320 -10.87 -17.21 -1.88
C ILE A 320 -12.21 -16.56 -1.54
N VAL A 321 -12.54 -16.52 -0.24
CA VAL A 321 -13.67 -15.77 0.27
C VAL A 321 -13.19 -14.46 0.86
N THR A 322 -13.76 -13.33 0.42
CA THR A 322 -13.49 -12.00 1.00
C THR A 322 -14.79 -11.22 1.27
N ARG A 323 -14.87 -10.59 2.44
CA ARG A 323 -16.12 -9.99 2.95
C ARG A 323 -16.00 -8.57 3.44
N LEU A 324 -14.84 -7.91 3.30
CA LEU A 324 -14.68 -6.53 3.72
C LEU A 324 -15.68 -5.64 2.95
N PRO A 325 -16.64 -4.99 3.64
CA PRO A 325 -17.70 -4.26 2.96
C PRO A 325 -17.16 -3.04 2.18
N CYS A 326 -17.69 -2.81 0.97
CA CYS A 326 -17.25 -1.71 0.12
C CYS A 326 -18.37 -1.24 -0.83
N VAL A 327 -18.39 0.06 -1.12
CA VAL A 327 -19.27 0.67 -2.13
C VAL A 327 -18.46 1.06 -3.34
N LEU A 328 -18.90 0.66 -4.53
CA LEU A 328 -18.36 1.15 -5.79
C LEU A 328 -19.14 2.39 -6.25
N ILE A 329 -18.45 3.52 -6.33
CA ILE A 329 -18.94 4.79 -6.88
C ILE A 329 -18.38 4.95 -8.28
N ARG A 330 -19.25 5.22 -9.25
CA ARG A 330 -18.86 5.54 -10.64
C ARG A 330 -19.09 7.02 -10.89
N ARG A 331 -18.05 7.71 -11.35
CA ARG A 331 -18.10 9.13 -11.70
C ARG A 331 -17.70 9.33 -13.15
N THR A 332 -18.51 10.06 -13.90
CA THR A 332 -18.14 10.50 -15.25
C THR A 332 -17.49 11.87 -15.16
N LEU A 333 -16.24 11.99 -15.58
CA LEU A 333 -15.51 13.25 -15.60
C LEU A 333 -15.76 14.00 -16.92
N TRP A 334 -15.72 15.33 -16.87
CA TRP A 334 -15.83 16.19 -18.07
C TRP A 334 -14.71 16.01 -19.11
N ARG A 335 -13.56 15.46 -18.71
CA ARG A 335 -12.42 15.18 -19.58
C ARG A 335 -11.60 14.02 -19.02
N ARG A 336 -10.73 13.48 -19.87
CA ARG A 336 -9.81 12.39 -19.51
C ARG A 336 -8.56 12.93 -18.84
N TYR A 337 -8.07 12.19 -17.86
CA TYR A 337 -6.78 12.46 -17.23
C TYR A 337 -5.89 11.23 -17.31
N PRO A 338 -4.57 11.41 -17.51
CA PRO A 338 -3.61 10.31 -17.43
C PRO A 338 -3.46 9.73 -16.01
N ALA A 339 -3.82 10.48 -14.97
CA ALA A 339 -3.78 10.01 -13.60
C ALA A 339 -4.84 10.68 -12.73
N TYR A 340 -5.20 9.98 -11.65
CA TYR A 340 -6.20 10.40 -10.68
C TYR A 340 -5.65 10.27 -9.25
N MET A 341 -6.15 11.11 -8.35
CA MET A 341 -5.86 11.06 -6.92
C MET A 341 -7.17 11.17 -6.14
N VAL A 342 -7.30 10.40 -5.06
CA VAL A 342 -8.30 10.71 -4.03
C VAL A 342 -7.70 11.78 -3.12
N TYR A 343 -8.48 12.81 -2.83
CA TYR A 343 -8.12 13.79 -1.82
C TYR A 343 -9.37 14.14 -1.02
N ALA A 344 -9.36 13.90 0.28
CA ALA A 344 -10.46 14.26 1.17
C ALA A 344 -11.82 13.70 0.67
N ASP A 345 -12.75 14.59 0.31
CA ASP A 345 -14.07 14.34 -0.26
C ASP A 345 -14.09 14.30 -1.79
N GLY A 346 -12.97 14.57 -2.44
CA GLY A 346 -12.89 14.78 -3.86
C GLY A 346 -12.01 13.80 -4.64
N VAL A 347 -12.06 13.99 -5.95
CA VAL A 347 -11.16 13.39 -6.92
C VAL A 347 -10.34 14.50 -7.55
N ILE A 348 -9.05 14.28 -7.76
CA ILE A 348 -8.18 15.20 -8.49
C ILE A 348 -7.74 14.51 -9.78
N GLY A 349 -8.03 15.14 -10.92
CA GLY A 349 -7.49 14.76 -12.22
C GLY A 349 -6.14 15.44 -12.47
N VAL A 350 -5.11 14.67 -12.77
CA VAL A 350 -3.76 15.18 -13.05
C VAL A 350 -3.51 15.15 -14.55
N SER A 351 -3.27 16.30 -15.17
CA SER A 351 -2.94 16.37 -16.60
C SER A 351 -1.43 16.53 -16.83
N GLY A 352 -0.92 16.00 -17.95
CA GLY A 352 0.48 16.16 -18.35
C GLY A 352 0.80 17.64 -18.54
N GLY A 353 1.50 18.25 -17.58
CA GLY A 353 1.73 19.69 -17.51
C GLY A 353 1.57 20.32 -16.12
N LEU A 354 1.39 19.53 -15.04
CA LEU A 354 1.16 19.99 -13.66
C LEU A 354 -0.15 20.78 -13.44
N SER A 355 -1.05 20.83 -14.42
CA SER A 355 -2.40 21.36 -14.21
C SER A 355 -3.25 20.31 -13.47
N LEU A 356 -3.79 20.73 -12.33
CA LEU A 356 -4.66 19.94 -11.45
C LEU A 356 -6.09 20.46 -11.57
N ASP A 357 -7.04 19.56 -11.79
CA ASP A 357 -8.46 19.90 -11.63
C ASP A 357 -9.03 19.12 -10.44
N VAL A 358 -9.73 19.81 -9.56
CA VAL A 358 -10.30 19.27 -8.32
C VAL A 358 -11.82 19.15 -8.48
N TYR A 359 -12.36 17.98 -8.13
CA TYR A 359 -13.80 17.71 -8.11
C TYR A 359 -14.24 17.39 -6.69
N ASN A 360 -15.12 18.23 -6.13
CA ASN A 360 -15.68 18.04 -4.80
C ASN A 360 -17.10 17.45 -4.89
N ASP A 361 -17.55 16.85 -3.78
CA ASP A 361 -18.89 16.25 -3.62
C ASP A 361 -20.02 17.24 -3.30
#